data_AF-A0AAW3V0C5-F1
#
_entry.id   AF-A0AAW3V0C5-F1
#
_cell.length_a   1.000
_cell.length_b   1.000
_cell.length_c   1.000
_cell.angle_alpha   90.00
_cell.angle_beta   90.00
_cell.angle_gamma   90.00
#
_symmetry.space_group_name_H-M   'P 1'
#
loop_
_entity.id
_entity.type
_entity.pdbx_description
1 polymer ?
#
loop_
_entity_poly.entity_id
_entity_poly.type
_entity_poly.pdbx_seq_one_letter_code
_entity_poly.pdbx_strand_id
1 'polypeptide(L)' 'MKADFPHKQQDFLRYAMKMLTMTRKQLANRISATERSIDNWLQPSGSKEFRPMPDMAWRFIREIVDQQPGQTISTTDVQS' A
#
# COMPACT_ATOMS: atom_id res chain seq x y z
N MET A 1 -15.68 11.20 1.05
CA MET A 1 -14.44 12.01 1.12
C MET A 1 -13.36 11.23 0.40
N LYS A 2 -12.67 11.82 -0.61
CA LYS A 2 -11.46 11.17 -1.15
C LYS A 2 -10.42 11.18 -0.03
N ALA A 3 -9.79 10.04 0.25
CA ALA A 3 -8.73 9.99 1.25
C ALA A 3 -7.58 10.92 0.81
N ASP A 4 -7.10 11.76 1.72
CA ASP A 4 -5.87 12.51 1.47
C ASP A 4 -4.70 11.53 1.53
N PHE A 5 -4.07 11.28 0.39
CA PHE A 5 -2.98 10.31 0.27
C PHE A 5 -1.63 10.99 0.47
N PRO A 6 -0.71 10.38 1.23
CA PRO A 6 0.64 10.91 1.37
C PRO A 6 1.34 11.11 0.02
N HIS A 7 2.04 12.23 -0.15
CA HIS A 7 2.76 12.55 -1.40
C HIS A 7 4.18 11.95 -1.46
N LYS A 8 4.74 11.50 -0.32
CA LYS A 8 6.03 10.81 -0.27
C LYS A 8 5.83 9.31 -0.43
N GLN A 9 6.63 8.67 -1.29
CA GLN A 9 6.46 7.24 -1.60
C GLN A 9 6.56 6.33 -0.37
N GLN A 10 7.45 6.65 0.58
CA GLN A 10 7.63 5.86 1.79
C GLN A 10 6.39 5.92 2.68
N ASP A 11 5.86 7.12 2.89
CA ASP A 11 4.67 7.35 3.72
C ASP A 11 3.43 6.72 3.06
N PHE A 12 3.32 6.85 1.74
CA PHE A 12 2.23 6.27 0.96
C PHE A 12 2.25 4.74 1.01
N LEU A 13 3.42 4.09 0.84
CA LEU A 13 3.54 2.64 0.93
C LEU A 13 3.20 2.12 2.34
N ARG A 14 3.65 2.82 3.39
CA ARG A 14 3.32 2.48 4.78
C ARG A 14 1.82 2.64 5.06
N TYR A 15 1.23 3.72 4.56
CA TYR A 15 -0.21 3.95 4.64
C TYR A 15 -0.99 2.83 3.93
N ALA A 16 -0.63 2.50 2.69
CA ALA A 16 -1.28 1.44 1.93
C ALA A 16 -1.18 0.07 2.64
N MET A 17 0.00 -0.32 3.11
CA MET A 17 0.18 -1.55 3.88
C MET A 17 -0.70 -1.59 5.14
N LYS A 18 -0.81 -0.45 5.85
CA LYS A 18 -1.67 -0.32 7.03
C LYS A 18 -3.16 -0.45 6.67
N MET A 19 -3.62 0.26 5.64
CA MET A 19 -5.03 0.24 5.23
C MET A 19 -5.47 -1.12 4.70
N LEU A 20 -4.57 -1.81 3.99
CA LEU A 20 -4.85 -3.12 3.39
C LEU A 20 -4.56 -4.29 4.34
N THR A 21 -4.00 -4.03 5.53
CA THR A 21 -3.46 -5.06 6.45
C THR A 21 -2.52 -6.03 5.71
N MET A 22 -1.65 -5.48 4.85
CA MET A 22 -0.73 -6.25 4.01
C MET A 22 0.73 -6.02 4.42
N THR A 23 1.51 -7.09 4.39
CA THR A 23 2.97 -7.04 4.42
C THR A 23 3.54 -6.54 3.09
N ARG A 24 4.85 -6.23 3.05
CA ARG A 24 5.56 -5.83 1.82
C ARG A 24 5.40 -6.87 0.70
N LYS A 25 5.60 -8.14 1.03
CA LYS A 25 5.44 -9.26 0.09
C LYS A 25 4.02 -9.35 -0.47
N GLN A 26 3.01 -9.22 0.37
CA GLN A 26 1.61 -9.27 -0.06
C GLN A 26 1.26 -8.09 -0.96
N LEU A 27 1.69 -6.88 -0.60
CA LEU A 27 1.49 -5.69 -1.44
C LEU A 27 2.21 -5.82 -2.78
N ALA A 28 3.47 -6.29 -2.77
CA ALA A 28 4.25 -6.53 -3.98
C ALA A 28 3.52 -7.49 -4.93
N ASN A 29 3.10 -8.65 -4.42
CA ASN A 29 2.34 -9.63 -5.18
C ASN A 29 1.04 -9.04 -5.74
N ARG A 30 0.34 -8.21 -4.95
CA ARG A 30 -0.94 -7.61 -5.35
C ARG A 30 -0.81 -6.66 -6.54
N ILE A 31 0.32 -5.97 -6.68
CA ILE A 31 0.59 -5.02 -7.78
C ILE A 31 1.53 -5.60 -8.85
N SER A 32 1.78 -6.92 -8.83
CA SER A 32 2.71 -7.60 -9.74
C SER A 32 4.13 -7.01 -9.73
N ALA A 33 4.58 -6.55 -8.56
CA ALA A 33 5.96 -6.11 -8.31
C ALA A 33 6.72 -7.17 -7.49
N THR A 34 8.05 -7.01 -7.39
CA THR A 34 8.86 -7.83 -6.49
C THR A 34 8.91 -7.20 -5.09
N GLU A 35 9.10 -8.02 -4.07
CA GLU A 35 9.31 -7.52 -2.69
C GLU A 35 10.51 -6.56 -2.62
N ARG A 36 11.58 -6.85 -3.38
CA ARG A 36 12.75 -5.96 -3.49
C ARG A 36 12.40 -4.59 -4.07
N SER A 37 11.45 -4.49 -5.00
CA SER A 37 10.98 -3.20 -5.49
C SER A 37 10.34 -2.38 -4.37
N ILE A 38 9.49 -2.98 -3.55
CA ILE A 38 8.89 -2.32 -2.37
C ILE A 38 9.98 -1.87 -1.39
N ASP A 39 10.97 -2.72 -1.11
CA ASP A 39 12.07 -2.38 -0.21
C ASP A 39 12.89 -1.20 -0.72
N ASN A 40 13.23 -1.18 -2.01
CA ASN A 40 13.96 -0.08 -2.64
C ASN A 40 13.14 1.23 -2.62
N TRP A 41 11.82 1.14 -2.78
CA TRP A 41 10.94 2.31 -2.70
C TRP A 41 10.77 2.82 -1.26
N LEU A 42 10.90 1.94 -0.26
CA LEU A 42 10.86 2.32 1.15
C LEU A 42 12.18 2.91 1.67
N GLN A 43 13.27 2.82 0.91
CA GLN A 43 14.55 3.41 1.29
C GLN A 43 14.45 4.94 1.46
N PRO A 44 15.25 5.53 2.36
CA PRO A 44 15.43 6.99 2.41
C PRO A 44 15.97 7.53 1.08
N SER A 45 15.58 8.74 0.68
CA SER A 45 15.99 9.35 -0.60
C SER A 45 17.51 9.51 -0.76
N GLY A 46 18.28 9.56 0.33
CA GLY A 46 19.75 9.60 0.31
C GLY A 46 20.44 8.23 0.20
N SER A 47 19.67 7.13 0.20
CA SER A 47 20.24 5.77 0.13
C SER A 47 20.63 5.41 -1.30
N LYS A 48 21.76 4.70 -1.47
CA LYS A 48 22.16 4.14 -2.78
C LYS A 48 21.14 3.14 -3.34
N GLU A 49 20.38 2.51 -2.46
CA GLU A 49 19.34 1.54 -2.81
C GLU A 49 17.98 2.20 -3.07
N PHE A 50 17.88 3.53 -2.89
CA PHE A 50 16.67 4.26 -3.23
C PHE A 50 16.35 4.11 -4.71
N ARG A 51 15.11 3.73 -4.99
CA ARG A 51 14.54 3.79 -6.34
C ARG A 51 13.24 4.59 -6.28
N PRO A 52 13.00 5.51 -7.23
CA PRO A 52 11.73 6.20 -7.31
C PRO A 52 10.64 5.20 -7.69
N MET A 53 9.48 5.31 -7.04
CA MET A 53 8.34 4.47 -7.36
C MET A 53 7.70 4.95 -8.67
N PRO A 54 7.50 4.08 -9.68
CA PRO A 54 6.88 4.46 -10.96
C PRO A 54 5.43 4.94 -10.80
N ASP A 55 5.00 5.87 -11.67
CA ASP A 55 3.64 6.44 -11.63
C ASP A 55 2.53 5.38 -11.73
N MET A 56 2.75 4.30 -12.48
CA MET A 56 1.79 3.20 -12.56
C MET A 56 1.59 2.50 -11.22
N ALA A 57 2.66 2.29 -10.45
CA ALA A 57 2.57 1.69 -9.13
C ALA A 57 1.81 2.63 -8.16
N TRP A 58 2.05 3.95 -8.24
CA TRP A 58 1.27 4.93 -7.49
C TRP A 58 -0.23 4.84 -7.77
N ARG A 59 -0.62 4.79 -9.05
CA ARG A 59 -2.03 4.72 -9.46
C ARG A 59 -2.69 3.42 -9.00
N PHE A 60 -2.06 2.28 -9.24
CA PHE A 60 -2.61 0.99 -8.84
C PHE A 60 -2.80 0.86 -7.33
N ILE A 61 -1.80 1.27 -6.53
CA ILE A 61 -1.93 1.20 -5.07
C ILE A 61 -3.05 2.13 -4.58
N ARG A 62 -3.21 3.33 -5.16
CA ARG A 62 -4.32 4.24 -4.81
C ARG A 62 -5.66 3.60 -5.12
N GLU A 63 -5.82 3.05 -6.32
CA GLU A 63 -7.06 2.38 -6.73
C GLU A 63 -7.40 1.20 -5.81
N ILE A 64 -6.41 0.38 -5.44
CA ILE A 64 -6.62 -0.74 -4.51
C ILE A 64 -7.09 -0.23 -3.15
N VAL A 65 -6.46 0.83 -2.62
CA VAL A 65 -6.84 1.41 -1.32
C VAL A 65 -8.22 2.05 -1.37
N ASP A 66 -8.54 2.80 -2.44
CA ASP A 66 -9.86 3.41 -2.63
C ASP A 66 -10.98 2.36 -2.80
N GLN A 67 -10.66 1.20 -3.39
CA GLN A 67 -11.58 0.08 -3.60
C GLN A 67 -11.73 -0.84 -2.38
N GLN A 68 -11.02 -0.60 -1.28
CA GLN A 68 -11.34 -1.25 0.00
C GLN A 68 -12.33 -0.35 0.76
N PRO A 69 -13.65 -0.48 0.54
CA PRO A 69 -14.61 0.15 1.42
C PRO A 69 -14.30 -0.36 2.83
N GLY A 70 -14.22 0.59 3.77
CA GLY A 70 -13.80 0.36 5.14
C GLY A 70 -14.22 -1.01 5.62
N GLN A 71 -13.25 -1.79 6.06
CA GLN A 71 -13.43 -3.08 6.72
C GLN A 71 -14.41 -2.84 7.86
N THR A 72 -15.72 -2.95 7.57
CA THR A 72 -16.80 -2.86 8.52
C THR A 72 -16.58 -4.02 9.45
N ILE A 73 -16.05 -3.67 10.60
CA ILE A 73 -15.87 -4.56 11.74
C ILE A 73 -17.20 -5.31 11.94
N SER A 74 -17.08 -6.62 11.96
CA SER A 74 -18.05 -7.69 12.26
C SER A 74 -19.43 -7.29 12.81
N THR A 75 -20.47 -7.79 12.17
CA THR A 75 -21.71 -8.30 12.80
C THR A 75 -22.25 -9.37 11.86
N THR A 76 -22.72 -10.52 12.36
CA THR A 76 -23.10 -11.79 11.66
C THR A 76 -21.95 -12.82 11.73
N ASP A 77 -21.93 -13.88 12.53
CA ASP A 77 -22.96 -14.58 13.30
C ASP A 77 -22.34 -15.21 14.56
N VAL A 78 -22.82 -14.80 15.74
CA VAL A 78 -22.86 -15.60 16.96
C VAL A 78 -24.27 -15.43 17.51
N GLN A 79 -25.20 -16.29 17.05
CA GLN A 79 -26.57 -16.57 17.54
C GLN A 79 -27.27 -17.31 16.37
N SER A 80 -27.80 -18.53 16.47
CA SER A 80 -28.24 -19.37 17.59
C SER A 80 -28.15 -20.85 17.21
#